data_AF-A0A4P9X532-F1
#
_entry.id   AF-A0A4P9X532-F1
#
_cell.length_a   1.000
_cell.length_b   1.000
_cell.length_c   1.000
_cell.angle_alpha   90.00
_cell.angle_beta   90.00
_cell.angle_gamma   90.00
#
_symmetry.space_group_name_H-M   'P 1'
#
loop_
_entity.id
_entity.type
_entity.pdbx_description
1 polymer ?
#
loop_
_entity_poly.entity_id
_entity_poly.type
_entity_poly.pdbx_seq_one_letter_code
_entity_poly.pdbx_strand_id
1 'polypeptide(L)'
;ARAKILMELGHIMEASLTMPLDAFRAAYEKTYTPRPALVSTSSLHQPSMAATAPVGENCFRYTRTGDFLLRSQIDAFHPSLPDEVFDIKTRAVYPIRMEPHTYRQHQQYTLPYLSGPERSYEREYYDMARSAFLKYTLQAIIGSMDGIFVAYHNTASLLGF
;
A
#
# COMPACT_ATOMS: atom_id res chain seq x y z
N ALA A 1 12.25 -11.47 9.89
CA ALA A 1 10.77 -11.56 9.79
C ALA A 1 10.04 -10.25 10.20
N ARG A 2 10.72 -9.10 10.37
CA ARG A 2 10.39 -8.04 11.36
C ARG A 2 9.70 -6.75 10.88
N ALA A 3 9.67 -6.45 9.57
CA ALA A 3 8.96 -5.30 8.98
C ALA A 3 7.89 -5.72 7.94
N LYS A 4 7.64 -7.03 7.85
CA LYS A 4 6.89 -7.66 6.77
C LYS A 4 5.42 -7.25 6.79
N ILE A 5 4.83 -7.11 7.98
CA ILE A 5 3.38 -6.89 8.11
C ILE A 5 2.92 -5.55 7.57
N LEU A 6 3.62 -4.45 7.88
CA LEU A 6 3.23 -3.12 7.39
C LEU A 6 3.48 -2.98 5.89
N MET A 7 4.56 -3.59 5.39
CA MET A 7 4.85 -3.64 3.95
C MET A 7 3.80 -4.46 3.18
N GLU A 8 3.49 -5.68 3.63
CA GLU A 8 2.48 -6.55 3.02
C GLU A 8 1.09 -5.90 3.09
N LEU A 9 0.74 -5.30 4.23
CA LEU A 9 -0.53 -4.62 4.39
C LEU A 9 -0.62 -3.40 3.46
N GLY A 10 0.49 -2.68 3.25
CA GLY A 10 0.53 -1.57 2.30
C GLY A 10 0.17 -2.00 0.89
N HIS A 11 0.79 -3.08 0.38
CA HIS A 11 0.46 -3.61 -0.95
C HIS A 11 -1.00 -4.07 -1.06
N ILE A 12 -1.53 -4.73 -0.03
CA ILE A 12 -2.92 -5.22 -0.03
C ILE A 12 -3.91 -4.05 0.03
N MET A 13 -3.63 -3.03 0.85
CA MET A 13 -4.50 -1.86 0.96
C MET A 13 -4.48 -1.02 -0.31
N GLU A 14 -3.32 -0.83 -0.94
CA GLU A 14 -3.19 -0.20 -2.25
C GLU A 14 -4.08 -0.93 -3.27
N ALA A 15 -3.93 -2.25 -3.40
CA ALA A 15 -4.77 -3.06 -4.27
C ALA A 15 -6.28 -2.94 -3.94
N SER A 16 -6.64 -2.86 -2.66
CA SER A 16 -8.05 -2.69 -2.25
C SER A 16 -8.63 -1.33 -2.63
N LEU A 17 -7.78 -0.31 -2.81
CA LEU A 17 -8.19 1.05 -3.17
C LEU A 17 -8.17 1.28 -4.69
N THR A 18 -7.39 0.51 -5.44
CA THR A 18 -7.18 0.70 -6.89
C THR A 18 -7.90 -0.33 -7.76
N MET A 19 -8.31 -1.46 -7.20
CA MET A 19 -8.99 -2.52 -7.94
C MET A 19 -10.51 -2.53 -7.69
N PRO A 20 -11.32 -2.95 -8.69
CA PRO A 20 -12.71 -3.30 -8.44
C PRO A 20 -12.83 -4.37 -7.34
N LEU A 21 -13.82 -4.23 -6.47
CA LEU A 21 -13.99 -5.09 -5.29
C LEU A 21 -14.00 -6.59 -5.62
N ASP A 22 -14.68 -6.99 -6.69
CA ASP A 22 -14.77 -8.40 -7.08
C ASP A 22 -13.42 -8.95 -7.56
N ALA A 23 -12.64 -8.13 -8.29
CA ALA A 23 -11.30 -8.49 -8.74
C ALA A 23 -10.32 -8.58 -7.57
N PHE A 24 -10.41 -7.63 -6.62
CA PHE A 24 -9.62 -7.66 -5.40
C PHE A 24 -9.92 -8.93 -4.59
N ARG A 25 -11.20 -9.25 -4.35
CA ARG A 25 -11.61 -10.46 -3.63
C ARG A 25 -11.11 -11.72 -4.32
N ALA A 26 -11.27 -11.84 -5.64
CA ALA A 26 -10.80 -13.00 -6.38
C ALA A 26 -9.27 -13.22 -6.26
N ALA A 27 -8.49 -12.14 -6.21
CA ALA A 27 -7.03 -12.22 -6.14
C ALA A 27 -6.47 -12.36 -4.71
N TYR A 28 -7.11 -11.75 -3.71
CA TYR A 28 -6.55 -11.60 -2.35
C TYR A 28 -7.38 -12.25 -1.24
N GLU A 29 -8.68 -12.49 -1.46
CA GLU A 29 -9.53 -13.18 -0.48
C GLU A 29 -9.28 -14.69 -0.58
N LYS A 30 -8.43 -15.20 0.31
CA LYS A 30 -8.26 -16.64 0.45
C LYS A 30 -9.53 -17.21 1.04
N THR A 31 -10.38 -17.84 0.24
CA THR A 31 -11.36 -18.79 0.76
C THR A 31 -10.57 -19.87 1.50
N TYR A 32 -10.71 -19.95 2.83
CA TYR A 32 -10.18 -21.07 3.59
C TYR A 32 -10.91 -22.33 3.10
N THR A 33 -10.29 -23.07 2.19
CA THR A 33 -10.64 -24.47 1.97
C THR A 33 -9.84 -25.26 3.01
N PRO A 34 -10.49 -26.04 3.90
CA PRO A 34 -9.77 -26.94 4.77
C PRO A 34 -8.88 -27.83 3.91
N ARG A 35 -7.57 -27.80 4.15
CA ARG A 35 -6.63 -28.72 3.49
C ARG A 35 -7.14 -30.15 3.75
N PRO A 36 -7.50 -30.94 2.72
CA PRO A 36 -7.83 -32.34 2.94
C PRO A 36 -6.63 -33.00 3.62
N ALA A 37 -6.89 -33.81 4.65
CA ALA A 37 -5.84 -34.52 5.38
C ALA A 37 -4.89 -35.21 4.39
N LEU A 38 -3.59 -35.03 4.63
CA LEU A 38 -2.48 -35.53 3.84
C LEU A 38 -2.70 -36.98 3.36
N VAL A 39 -2.92 -37.17 2.06
CA VAL A 39 -2.53 -38.41 1.38
C VAL A 39 -1.09 -38.22 0.93
N SER A 40 -0.20 -38.96 1.58
CA SER A 40 1.22 -39.01 1.27
C SER A 40 1.43 -39.62 -0.11
N THR A 41 1.71 -38.80 -1.12
CA THR A 41 2.41 -39.26 -2.32
C THR A 41 3.52 -38.29 -2.66
N SER A 42 4.74 -38.75 -2.41
CA SER A 42 6.00 -38.22 -2.86
C SER A 42 6.02 -38.03 -4.38
N SER A 43 6.03 -36.78 -4.84
CA SER A 43 6.52 -36.42 -6.16
C SER A 43 7.11 -35.02 -6.13
N LEU A 44 8.43 -34.96 -6.34
CA LEU A 44 9.16 -33.76 -6.74
C LEU A 44 8.47 -33.11 -7.93
N HIS A 45 7.93 -31.91 -7.75
CA HIS A 45 7.71 -30.95 -8.83
C HIS A 45 7.81 -29.54 -8.25
N GLN A 46 8.87 -28.83 -8.65
CA GLN A 46 8.92 -27.38 -8.52
C GLN A 46 7.67 -26.81 -9.22
N PRO A 47 6.88 -25.95 -8.58
CA PRO A 47 5.89 -25.19 -9.32
C PRO A 47 6.64 -24.19 -10.21
N SER A 48 6.64 -24.52 -11.50
CA SER A 48 6.79 -23.59 -12.61
C SER A 48 6.02 -22.30 -12.32
N MET A 49 6.74 -21.19 -12.17
CA MET A 49 6.19 -19.84 -12.09
C MET A 49 5.83 -19.35 -13.50
N ALA A 50 4.87 -20.02 -14.13
CA ALA A 50 4.23 -19.55 -15.35
C ALA A 50 2.72 -19.82 -15.27
N ALA A 51 1.93 -18.83 -15.69
CA ALA A 51 0.48 -18.67 -15.58
C ALA A 51 0.04 -18.14 -14.19
N THR A 52 -0.34 -16.88 -14.00
CA THR A 52 -1.10 -15.95 -14.86
C THR A 52 -0.80 -14.54 -14.32
N ALA A 53 -0.53 -13.55 -15.17
CA ALA A 53 -0.38 -12.17 -14.68
C ALA A 53 -1.67 -11.76 -13.92
N PRO A 54 -1.59 -11.24 -12.68
CA PRO A 54 -2.78 -10.85 -11.95
C PRO A 54 -3.45 -9.66 -12.65
N VAL A 55 -4.78 -9.65 -12.63
CA VAL A 55 -5.63 -8.61 -13.21
C VAL A 55 -5.31 -7.26 -12.56
N GLY A 56 -5.01 -6.25 -13.40
CA GLY A 56 -4.48 -4.94 -13.04
C GLY A 56 -3.11 -4.76 -13.68
N GLU A 57 -3.06 -4.40 -14.96
CA GLU A 57 -1.78 -4.10 -15.62
C GLU A 57 -1.07 -2.98 -14.86
N ASN A 58 0.09 -3.27 -14.29
CA ASN A 58 0.92 -2.25 -13.67
C ASN A 58 1.24 -1.19 -14.74
N CYS A 59 0.65 0.00 -14.59
CA CYS A 59 0.93 1.11 -15.48
C CYS A 59 2.27 1.72 -15.09
N PHE A 60 3.14 1.97 -16.07
CA PHE A 60 4.47 2.51 -15.84
C PHE A 60 4.70 3.78 -16.65
N ARG A 61 5.32 4.78 -16.02
CA ARG A 61 5.88 5.96 -16.69
C ARG A 61 7.40 5.89 -16.63
N TYR A 62 8.05 6.15 -17.77
CA TYR A 62 9.49 6.15 -17.88
C TYR A 62 10.00 7.57 -18.10
N THR A 63 10.93 8.00 -17.26
CA THR A 63 11.49 9.36 -17.25
C THR A 63 13.01 9.26 -17.36
N ARG A 64 13.61 10.09 -18.21
CA ARG A 64 15.07 10.13 -18.39
C ARG A 64 15.65 11.34 -17.67
N THR A 65 16.69 11.11 -16.86
CA THR A 65 17.48 12.17 -16.20
C THR A 65 18.96 11.92 -16.46
N GLY A 66 19.58 12.72 -17.32
CA GLY A 66 20.94 12.48 -17.80
C GLY A 66 21.05 11.11 -18.48
N ASP A 67 21.92 10.25 -17.95
CA ASP A 67 22.14 8.89 -18.44
C ASP A 67 21.28 7.83 -17.72
N PHE A 68 20.42 8.25 -16.79
CA PHE A 68 19.52 7.37 -16.07
C PHE A 68 18.15 7.30 -16.75
N LEU A 69 17.66 6.08 -16.95
CA LEU A 69 16.25 5.81 -17.25
C LEU A 69 15.56 5.33 -15.97
N LEU A 70 14.59 6.11 -15.50
CA LEU A 70 13.83 5.86 -14.29
C LEU A 70 12.45 5.34 -14.67
N ARG A 71 11.92 4.39 -13.89
CA ARG A 71 10.57 3.85 -14.03
C ARG A 71 9.76 4.17 -12.78
N SER A 72 8.59 4.77 -12.95
CA SER A 72 7.59 4.92 -11.90
C SER A 72 6.38 4.02 -12.18
N GLN A 73 5.85 3.38 -11.14
CA GLN A 73 4.56 2.69 -11.20
C GLN A 73 3.45 3.71 -10.90
N ILE A 74 2.35 3.63 -11.63
CA ILE A 74 1.20 4.51 -11.46
C ILE A 74 0.08 3.76 -10.73
N ASP A 75 -0.35 4.32 -9.61
CA ASP A 75 -1.36 3.69 -8.74
C ASP A 75 -2.79 4.08 -9.14
N ALA A 76 -3.05 5.36 -9.45
CA ALA A 76 -4.40 5.85 -9.69
C ALA A 76 -4.49 6.96 -10.75
N PHE A 77 -5.71 7.09 -11.29
CA PHE A 77 -6.07 8.05 -12.33
C PHE A 77 -7.30 8.85 -11.92
N HIS A 78 -7.34 10.14 -12.21
CA HIS A 78 -8.53 10.97 -12.09
C HIS A 78 -8.57 12.07 -13.18
N PRO A 79 -9.64 12.15 -13.99
CA PRO A 79 -9.69 13.01 -15.18
C PRO A 79 -9.76 14.52 -14.88
N SER A 80 -9.92 14.91 -13.61
CA SER A 80 -9.90 16.31 -13.21
C SER A 80 -8.51 16.86 -12.88
N LEU A 81 -7.48 15.99 -12.82
CA LEU A 81 -6.11 16.39 -12.50
C LEU A 81 -5.33 16.71 -13.80
N PRO A 82 -4.38 17.66 -13.79
CA PRO A 82 -3.65 18.07 -15.00
C PRO A 82 -2.90 16.96 -15.75
N ASP A 83 -2.13 16.13 -15.04
CA ASP A 83 -1.44 14.94 -15.54
C ASP A 83 -2.28 13.66 -15.37
N GLU A 84 -3.52 13.83 -14.89
CA GLU A 84 -4.57 12.84 -14.64
C GLU A 84 -4.17 11.69 -13.70
N VAL A 85 -2.99 11.76 -13.09
CA VAL A 85 -2.35 10.64 -12.42
C VAL A 85 -1.88 11.06 -11.03
N PHE A 86 -2.14 10.21 -10.04
CA PHE A 86 -1.69 10.41 -8.67
C PHE A 86 -1.33 9.08 -8.01
N ASP A 87 -0.55 9.18 -6.94
CA ASP A 87 -0.04 8.03 -6.19
C ASP A 87 -0.95 7.75 -4.99
N ILE A 88 -1.12 6.49 -4.60
CA ILE A 88 -1.81 6.14 -3.36
C ILE A 88 -0.80 5.57 -2.38
N LYS A 89 -0.82 6.04 -1.14
CA LYS A 89 0.06 5.52 -0.09
C LYS A 89 -0.72 5.25 1.17
N THR A 90 -0.60 4.06 1.72
CA THR A 90 -1.18 3.76 3.02
C THR A 90 -0.13 3.91 4.11
N ARG A 91 -0.50 4.53 5.23
CA ARG A 91 0.39 4.78 6.35
C ARG A 91 -0.26 4.36 7.66
N ALA A 92 0.42 3.49 8.41
CA ALA A 92 -0.04 3.15 9.74
C ALA A 92 0.05 4.38 10.68
N VAL A 93 -0.89 4.51 11.61
CA VAL A 93 -0.82 5.56 12.65
C VAL A 93 0.44 5.43 13.52
N TYR A 94 0.85 6.55 14.10
CA TYR A 94 2.09 6.69 14.87
C TYR A 94 2.33 5.56 15.89
N PRO A 95 1.39 5.17 16.77
CA PRO A 95 1.67 4.13 17.77
C PRO A 95 2.05 2.77 17.15
N ILE A 96 1.42 2.42 16.02
CA ILE A 96 1.73 1.19 15.28
C ILE A 96 3.11 1.26 14.63
N ARG A 97 3.53 2.43 14.18
CA ARG A 97 4.86 2.63 13.59
C ARG A 97 5.97 2.60 14.63
N MET A 98 5.70 3.08 15.85
CA MET A 98 6.66 3.03 16.95
C MET A 98 6.78 1.61 17.53
N GLU A 99 5.67 0.87 17.61
CA GLU A 99 5.65 -0.49 18.16
C GLU A 99 4.98 -1.50 17.21
N PRO A 100 5.59 -1.80 16.05
CA PRO A 100 4.97 -2.67 15.04
C PRO A 100 4.80 -4.12 15.53
N HIS A 101 5.54 -4.55 16.55
CA HIS A 101 5.43 -5.89 17.13
C HIS A 101 4.17 -6.08 17.98
N THR A 102 3.67 -5.00 18.57
CA THR A 102 2.48 -4.98 19.43
C THR A 102 1.33 -4.23 18.75
N TYR A 103 1.36 -4.10 17.42
CA TYR A 103 0.39 -3.33 16.63
C TYR A 103 -1.09 -3.64 16.97
N ARG A 104 -1.40 -4.88 17.37
CA ARG A 104 -2.75 -5.30 17.81
C ARG A 104 -3.25 -4.51 19.02
N GLN A 105 -2.37 -4.11 19.93
CA GLN A 105 -2.70 -3.29 21.11
C GLN A 105 -3.16 -1.88 20.71
N HIS A 106 -2.79 -1.43 19.51
CA HIS A 106 -3.05 -0.08 19.01
C HIS A 106 -4.18 -0.03 17.97
N GLN A 107 -4.91 -1.13 17.75
CA GLN A 107 -6.02 -1.20 16.77
C GLN A 107 -7.24 -0.35 17.13
N GLN A 108 -7.35 0.11 18.39
CA GLN A 108 -8.40 1.04 18.82
C GLN A 108 -8.00 2.50 18.64
N TYR A 109 -6.76 2.78 18.21
CA TYR A 109 -6.31 4.13 17.96
C TYR A 109 -7.08 4.73 16.77
N THR A 110 -7.54 5.96 16.95
CA THR A 110 -8.27 6.73 15.93
C THR A 110 -7.74 8.15 15.85
N LEU A 111 -8.00 8.81 14.72
CA LEU A 111 -7.66 10.21 14.42
C LEU A 111 -8.93 11.08 14.37
N PRO A 112 -9.54 11.41 15.52
CA PRO A 112 -10.77 12.20 15.55
C PRO A 112 -10.55 13.69 15.25
N TYR A 113 -9.31 14.18 15.30
CA TYR A 113 -9.01 15.61 15.15
C TYR A 113 -8.27 15.90 13.85
N LEU A 114 -8.58 17.03 13.21
CA LEU A 114 -7.80 17.50 12.06
C LEU A 114 -6.46 18.10 12.52
N SER A 115 -6.48 18.91 13.57
CA SER A 115 -5.32 19.58 14.14
C SER A 115 -5.10 19.22 15.61
N GLY A 116 -3.90 19.49 16.12
CA GLY A 116 -3.52 19.28 17.51
C GLY A 116 -2.28 18.38 17.66
N PRO A 117 -1.72 18.29 18.88
CA PRO A 117 -0.47 17.58 19.12
C PRO A 117 -0.64 16.05 19.16
N GLU A 118 -1.85 15.55 19.36
CA GLU A 118 -2.15 14.14 19.55
C GLU A 118 -3.38 13.72 18.77
N ARG A 119 -3.35 12.48 18.26
CA ARG A 119 -4.50 11.84 17.58
C ARG A 119 -5.11 12.73 16.49
N SER A 120 -4.26 13.45 15.79
CA SER A 120 -4.65 14.41 14.75
C SER A 120 -3.98 14.11 13.42
N TYR A 121 -4.65 14.48 12.33
CA TYR A 121 -4.06 14.44 10.99
C TYR A 121 -2.84 15.36 10.88
N GLU A 122 -2.86 16.54 11.51
CA GLU A 122 -1.70 17.45 11.58
C GLU A 122 -0.47 16.77 12.19
N ARG A 123 -0.63 16.03 13.29
CA ARG A 123 0.48 15.34 13.94
C ARG A 123 1.07 14.25 13.06
N GLU A 124 0.22 13.47 12.39
CA GLU A 124 0.62 12.43 11.46
C GLU A 124 1.29 13.02 10.21
N TYR A 125 0.75 14.12 9.68
CA TYR A 125 1.34 14.86 8.57
C TYR A 125 2.72 15.40 8.93
N TYR A 126 2.89 16.02 10.10
CA TYR A 126 4.19 16.51 10.58
C TYR A 126 5.21 15.37 10.70
N ASP A 127 4.77 14.22 11.20
CA ASP A 127 5.63 13.04 11.31
C ASP A 127 6.00 12.46 9.93
N MET A 128 5.05 12.39 9.02
CA MET A 128 5.26 12.00 7.63
C MET A 128 6.24 12.95 6.93
N ALA A 129 6.09 14.25 7.13
CA ALA A 129 6.94 15.29 6.59
C ALA A 129 8.42 15.04 6.89
N ARG A 130 8.72 14.58 8.11
CA ARG A 130 10.09 14.33 8.60
C ARG A 130 10.67 12.98 8.19
N SER A 131 9.83 11.99 7.90
CA SER A 131 10.26 10.58 7.80
C SER A 131 10.11 9.95 6.42
N ALA A 132 9.11 10.35 5.64
CA ALA A 132 8.80 9.72 4.35
C ALA A 132 8.63 10.72 3.20
N PHE A 133 8.47 12.01 3.50
CA PHE A 133 8.04 12.97 2.50
C PHE A 133 9.02 13.12 1.35
N LEU A 134 10.33 13.16 1.63
CA LEU A 134 11.34 13.21 0.58
C LEU A 134 11.20 12.04 -0.41
N LYS A 135 10.95 10.82 0.10
CA LYS A 135 10.73 9.64 -0.74
C LYS A 135 9.49 9.81 -1.61
N TYR A 136 8.38 10.22 -1.00
CA TYR A 136 7.11 10.42 -1.68
C TYR A 136 7.22 11.51 -2.75
N THR A 137 7.80 12.67 -2.44
CA THR A 137 8.04 13.74 -3.40
C THR A 137 8.89 13.27 -4.59
N LEU A 138 9.96 12.51 -4.35
CA LEU A 138 10.75 11.95 -5.44
C LEU A 138 9.95 10.97 -6.32
N GLN A 139 9.07 10.16 -5.73
CA GLN A 139 8.17 9.27 -6.49
C GLN A 139 7.21 10.07 -7.36
N ALA A 140 6.57 11.11 -6.82
CA ALA A 140 5.68 11.97 -7.58
C ALA A 140 6.41 12.68 -8.74
N ILE A 141 7.62 13.19 -8.50
CA ILE A 141 8.41 13.85 -9.55
C ILE A 141 8.81 12.86 -10.65
N ILE A 142 9.37 11.71 -10.29
CA ILE A 142 9.81 10.70 -11.26
C ILE A 142 8.61 10.17 -12.07
N GLY A 143 7.45 10.06 -11.43
CA GLY A 143 6.20 9.62 -12.03
C GLY A 143 5.37 10.69 -12.71
N SER A 144 5.76 11.97 -12.73
CA SER A 144 4.93 13.11 -13.16
C SER A 144 3.49 13.01 -12.62
N MET A 145 3.38 12.77 -11.31
CA MET A 145 2.11 12.64 -10.61
C MET A 145 1.69 14.00 -10.05
N ASP A 146 0.41 14.35 -10.17
CA ASP A 146 -0.14 15.62 -9.65
C ASP A 146 -0.18 15.67 -8.12
N GLY A 147 -0.10 14.51 -7.47
CA GLY A 147 -0.13 14.42 -6.03
C GLY A 147 -0.05 13.00 -5.51
N ILE A 148 -0.14 12.91 -4.18
CA ILE A 148 -0.11 11.65 -3.43
C ILE A 148 -1.25 11.68 -2.43
N PHE A 149 -2.09 10.67 -2.49
CA PHE A 149 -3.21 10.49 -1.57
C PHE A 149 -2.79 9.51 -0.47
N VAL A 150 -2.72 9.99 0.77
CA VAL A 150 -2.19 9.19 1.89
C VAL A 150 -3.33 8.71 2.78
N ALA A 151 -3.56 7.40 2.80
CA ALA A 151 -4.59 6.77 3.63
C ALA A 151 -4.02 6.32 4.98
N TYR A 152 -4.52 6.86 6.09
CA TYR A 152 -4.12 6.43 7.42
C TYR A 152 -4.90 5.21 7.89
N HIS A 153 -4.23 4.27 8.58
CA HIS A 153 -4.88 3.08 9.12
C HIS A 153 -4.34 2.68 10.49
N ASN A 154 -5.17 2.02 11.29
CA ASN A 154 -4.76 1.37 12.53
C ASN A 154 -4.60 -0.15 12.39
N THR A 155 -4.46 -0.65 11.15
CA THR A 155 -4.40 -2.07 10.74
C THR A 155 -5.70 -2.87 10.89
N ALA A 156 -6.67 -2.36 11.63
CA ALA A 156 -8.02 -2.92 11.69
C ALA A 156 -8.98 -2.19 10.74
N SER A 157 -8.82 -0.88 10.58
CA SER A 157 -9.62 -0.03 9.71
C SER A 157 -8.78 1.09 9.07
N LEU A 158 -9.25 1.58 7.92
CA LEU A 158 -8.87 2.87 7.38
C LEU A 158 -9.53 3.96 8.22
N LEU A 159 -8.76 5.00 8.56
CA LEU A 159 -9.19 6.09 9.43
C LEU A 159 -9.59 7.34 8.65
N GLY A 160 -8.98 7.53 7.47
CA GLY A 160 -9.21 8.64 6.57
C GLY A 160 -7.96 8.99 5.76
N PHE A 161 -8.01 10.13 5.10
CA PHE A 161 -6.97 10.66 4.22
C PHE A 161 -6.53 12.05 4.69
#